data_AF-X1QGS3-F1
#
_entry.id   AF-X1QGS3-F1
#
_cell.length_a   1.000
_cell.length_b   1.000
_cell.length_c   1.000
_cell.angle_alpha   90.00
_cell.angle_beta   90.00
_cell.angle_gamma   90.00
#
_symmetry.space_group_name_H-M   'P 1'
#
loop_
_entity.id
_entity.type
_entity.pdbx_description
1 polymer ?
#
loop_
_entity_poly.entity_id
_entity_poly.type
_entity_poly.pdbx_seq_one_letter_code
_entity_poly.pdbx_strand_id
1 'polypeptide(L)'
;TKSEKLSEEEYEQGLRQACQSSIITDLTVYVPVESRLERAVLSREARKTSEVLATGWRFKPPLTKLFVELPPPTLEDNAGDLSRLLRGLRQRYNLHNISADFGVVKKLAKVLRDGNWK
;
A
#
# COMPACT_ATOMS: atom_id res chain seq x y z
N THR A 1 -11.14 33.21 1.95
CA THR A 1 -10.80 32.86 3.34
C THR A 1 -9.48 32.13 3.35
N LYS A 2 -8.53 32.46 4.24
CA LYS A 2 -7.23 31.80 4.31
C LYS A 2 -7.31 30.63 5.29
N SER A 3 -6.84 29.45 4.90
CA SER A 3 -6.75 28.27 5.78
C SER A 3 -5.30 27.92 6.11
N GLU A 4 -5.10 27.13 7.16
CA GLU A 4 -3.77 26.66 7.62
C GLU A 4 -3.01 25.81 6.59
N LYS A 5 -3.66 25.38 5.51
CA LYS A 5 -3.07 24.52 4.47
C LYS A 5 -2.34 25.28 3.37
N LEU A 6 -2.20 26.60 3.49
CA LEU A 6 -1.53 27.45 2.51
C LEU A 6 -0.58 28.40 3.24
N SER A 7 0.68 28.47 2.79
CA SER A 7 1.67 29.35 3.42
C SER A 7 1.37 30.84 3.18
N GLU A 8 2.06 31.73 3.90
CA GLU A 8 2.01 33.16 3.63
C GLU A 8 2.53 33.49 2.23
N GLU A 9 3.68 32.93 1.88
CA GLU A 9 4.35 33.15 0.60
C GLU A 9 3.49 32.68 -0.58
N GLU A 10 2.86 31.51 -0.49
CA GLU A 10 1.98 30.99 -1.53
C GLU A 10 0.71 31.85 -1.70
N TYR A 11 0.17 32.36 -0.59
CA TYR A 11 -0.99 33.25 -0.63
C TYR A 11 -0.64 34.59 -1.28
N GLU A 12 0.53 35.15 -0.97
CA GLU A 12 1.04 36.38 -1.60
C GLU A 12 1.30 36.21 -3.09
N GLN A 13 1.74 35.02 -3.52
CA GLN A 13 1.91 34.67 -4.94
C GLN A 13 0.58 34.46 -5.70
N GLY A 14 -0.56 34.63 -5.04
CA GLY A 14 -1.88 34.53 -5.67
C GLY A 14 -2.46 33.12 -5.70
N LEU A 15 -1.85 32.14 -5.01
CA LEU A 15 -2.41 30.79 -4.91
C LEU A 15 -3.65 30.81 -4.02
N ARG A 16 -4.72 30.16 -4.46
CA ARG A 16 -6.01 30.12 -3.75
C ARG A 16 -6.57 28.71 -3.73
N GLN A 17 -7.23 28.36 -2.64
CA GLN A 17 -7.94 27.08 -2.55
C GLN A 17 -9.27 27.18 -3.29
N ALA A 18 -9.38 26.48 -4.42
CA ALA A 18 -10.53 26.55 -5.30
C ALA A 18 -11.86 26.27 -4.58
N CYS A 19 -11.90 25.31 -3.65
CA CYS A 19 -13.10 24.96 -2.90
C CYS A 19 -13.53 25.99 -1.83
N GLN A 20 -12.67 26.95 -1.49
CA GLN A 20 -12.93 27.98 -0.46
C GLN A 20 -12.92 29.41 -1.02
N SER A 21 -12.91 29.54 -2.35
CA SER A 21 -12.82 30.83 -3.04
C SER A 21 -14.06 31.07 -3.89
N SER A 22 -14.49 32.32 -3.97
CA SER A 22 -15.61 32.76 -4.81
C SER A 22 -15.11 33.77 -5.83
N ILE A 23 -15.66 33.70 -7.04
CA ILE A 23 -15.37 34.63 -8.14
C ILE A 23 -16.29 35.84 -7.99
N ILE A 24 -15.72 37.05 -7.98
CA ILE A 24 -16.47 38.31 -7.81
C ILE A 24 -16.48 39.13 -9.12
N THR A 25 -15.49 38.91 -9.98
CA THR A 25 -15.32 39.61 -11.27
C THR A 25 -14.80 38.64 -12.32
N ASP A 26 -14.82 39.04 -13.59
CA ASP A 26 -14.15 38.30 -14.65
C ASP A 26 -12.66 38.17 -14.37
N LEU A 27 -12.12 36.96 -14.54
CA LEU A 27 -10.73 36.66 -14.27
C LEU A 27 -10.27 35.42 -15.03
N THR A 28 -8.95 35.30 -15.21
CA THR A 28 -8.30 34.11 -15.76
C THR A 28 -7.51 33.42 -14.64
N VAL A 29 -7.68 32.12 -14.49
CA VAL A 29 -6.93 31.32 -13.51
C VAL A 29 -5.93 30.39 -14.21
N TYR A 30 -4.76 30.24 -13.59
CA TYR A 30 -3.83 29.17 -13.92
C TYR A 30 -4.07 27.98 -12.98
N VAL A 31 -4.19 26.78 -13.54
CA VAL A 31 -4.32 25.53 -12.77
C VAL A 31 -2.95 24.83 -12.73
N PRO A 32 -2.26 24.82 -11.58
CA PRO A 32 -0.95 24.20 -11.43
C PRO A 32 -0.98 22.73 -11.85
N VAL A 33 0.09 22.26 -12.49
CA VAL A 33 0.19 20.88 -12.99
C VAL A 33 0.10 19.84 -11.87
N GLU A 34 0.52 20.20 -10.66
CA GLU A 34 0.43 19.40 -9.43
C GLU A 34 -1.02 19.15 -9.01
N SER A 35 -1.93 20.07 -9.34
CA SER A 35 -3.37 19.97 -9.03
C SER A 35 -4.15 19.18 -10.08
N ARG A 36 -3.53 18.86 -11.23
CA ARG A 36 -4.19 18.13 -12.33
C ARG A 36 -4.36 16.66 -11.96
N LEU A 37 -5.55 16.13 -12.27
CA LEU A 37 -5.97 14.79 -11.89
C LEU A 37 -5.09 13.68 -12.51
N GLU A 38 -4.45 13.92 -13.65
CA GLU A 38 -3.62 12.92 -14.36
C GLU A 38 -2.45 12.40 -13.50
N ARG A 39 -1.75 13.29 -12.77
CA ARG A 39 -0.72 12.87 -11.79
C ARG A 39 -1.34 12.24 -10.55
N ALA A 40 -2.55 12.65 -10.16
CA ALA A 40 -3.25 12.08 -9.02
C ALA A 40 -3.73 10.65 -9.27
N VAL A 41 -4.01 10.22 -10.51
CA VAL A 41 -4.36 8.83 -10.84
C VAL A 41 -3.13 7.92 -10.79
N LEU A 42 -2.03 8.34 -11.42
CA LEU A 42 -0.74 7.62 -11.37
C LEU A 42 -0.17 7.57 -9.95
N SER A 43 -0.28 8.69 -9.22
CA SER A 43 0.03 8.73 -7.79
C SER A 43 -0.97 7.91 -6.98
N ARG A 44 -2.27 7.87 -7.27
CA ARG A 44 -3.24 7.04 -6.53
C ARG A 44 -2.95 5.55 -6.65
N GLU A 45 -2.45 5.07 -7.77
CA GLU A 45 -1.99 3.68 -7.89
C GLU A 45 -0.72 3.43 -7.07
N ALA A 46 0.22 4.37 -7.06
CA ALA A 46 1.45 4.28 -6.26
C ALA A 46 1.28 4.61 -4.75
N ARG A 47 0.24 5.36 -4.37
CA ARG A 47 0.02 6.02 -3.07
C ARG A 47 -1.25 5.53 -2.36
N LYS A 48 -2.02 4.60 -2.95
CA LYS A 48 -3.07 3.82 -2.26
C LYS A 48 -2.54 3.01 -1.06
N THR A 49 -1.24 3.05 -0.83
CA THR A 49 -0.56 2.49 0.34
C THR A 49 -0.45 3.44 1.54
N SER A 50 -0.75 4.75 1.46
CA SER A 50 -0.41 5.64 2.60
C SER A 50 -1.42 6.67 3.11
N GLU A 51 -2.34 7.27 2.35
CA GLU A 51 -3.03 8.48 2.88
C GLU A 51 -4.51 8.62 2.46
N VAL A 52 -5.36 7.68 2.86
CA VAL A 52 -6.80 7.91 2.96
C VAL A 52 -7.22 7.71 4.42
N LEU A 53 -6.81 8.64 5.28
CA LEU A 53 -7.27 8.74 6.67
C LEU A 53 -7.92 10.12 6.88
N ALA A 54 -9.05 10.35 6.23
CA ALA A 54 -9.90 11.51 6.52
C ALA A 54 -11.30 11.14 7.06
N THR A 55 -11.62 9.85 7.28
CA THR A 55 -12.98 9.43 7.67
C THR A 55 -13.06 8.20 8.57
N GLY A 56 -11.99 7.85 9.30
CA GLY A 56 -11.99 6.63 10.14
C GLY A 56 -12.04 5.33 9.33
N TRP A 57 -11.89 5.41 8.00
CA TRP A 57 -11.79 4.27 7.11
C TRP A 57 -10.45 3.55 7.34
N ARG A 58 -10.48 2.39 7.99
CA ARG A 58 -9.33 1.49 8.04
C ARG A 58 -9.21 0.78 6.69
N PHE A 59 -8.32 1.26 5.84
CA PHE A 59 -7.98 0.57 4.59
C PHE A 59 -7.40 -0.82 4.93
N LYS A 60 -8.19 -1.86 4.69
CA LYS A 60 -7.78 -3.26 4.78
C LYS A 60 -7.86 -3.86 3.37
N PRO A 61 -6.73 -3.94 2.63
CA PRO A 61 -6.77 -4.50 1.29
C PRO A 61 -7.18 -5.98 1.36
N PRO A 62 -7.96 -6.48 0.39
CA PRO A 62 -8.37 -7.88 0.34
C PRO A 62 -7.21 -8.84 0.02
N LEU A 63 -6.08 -8.31 -0.47
CA LEU A 63 -4.88 -9.05 -0.80
C LEU A 63 -3.66 -8.32 -0.23
N THR A 64 -2.78 -9.06 0.44
CA THR A 64 -1.52 -8.57 0.97
C THR A 64 -0.39 -9.50 0.55
N LYS A 65 0.71 -8.96 0.04
CA LYS A 65 1.93 -9.72 -0.21
C LYS A 65 2.79 -9.70 1.05
N LEU A 66 3.09 -10.88 1.58
CA LEU A 66 3.91 -11.06 2.77
C LEU A 66 5.22 -11.73 2.39
N PHE A 67 6.32 -11.26 2.97
CA PHE A 67 7.66 -11.81 2.75
C PHE A 67 8.03 -12.74 3.91
N VAL A 68 8.44 -13.98 3.63
CA VAL A 68 8.73 -14.95 4.68
C VAL A 68 10.09 -15.59 4.42
N GLU A 69 10.98 -15.49 5.40
CA GLU A 69 12.23 -16.24 5.39
C GLU A 69 12.02 -17.48 6.25
N LEU A 70 12.34 -18.66 5.71
CA LEU A 70 12.15 -19.94 6.36
C LEU A 70 13.51 -20.61 6.59
N PRO A 71 13.70 -21.33 7.71
CA PRO A 71 14.88 -22.16 7.86
C PRO A 71 14.83 -23.31 6.83
N PRO A 72 15.93 -23.60 6.11
CA PRO A 72 16.01 -24.75 5.24
C PRO A 72 15.80 -26.05 6.05
N PRO A 73 15.34 -27.14 5.41
CA PRO A 73 15.12 -28.42 6.09
C PRO A 73 16.45 -28.99 6.58
N THR A 74 16.42 -29.55 7.79
CA THR A 74 17.54 -30.30 8.38
C THR A 74 17.08 -31.69 8.81
N LEU A 75 17.99 -32.53 9.30
CA LEU A 75 17.61 -33.84 9.84
C LEU A 75 16.76 -33.70 11.11
N GLU A 76 17.01 -32.66 11.90
CA GLU A 76 16.29 -32.33 13.13
C GLU A 76 14.93 -31.66 12.85
N ASP A 77 14.79 -30.96 11.73
CA ASP A 77 13.54 -30.31 11.29
C ASP A 77 13.18 -30.73 9.86
N ASN A 78 12.70 -31.97 9.74
CA ASN A 78 12.27 -32.61 8.50
C ASN A 78 10.80 -32.31 8.12
N ALA A 79 10.20 -31.28 8.73
CA ALA A 79 8.83 -30.90 8.47
C ALA A 79 8.58 -30.58 6.99
N GLY A 80 7.43 -31.02 6.47
CA GLY A 80 7.00 -30.78 5.10
C GLY A 80 6.82 -29.29 4.79
N ASP A 81 6.97 -28.94 3.51
CA ASP A 81 7.05 -27.54 3.04
C ASP A 81 5.81 -26.71 3.38
N LEU A 82 4.60 -27.29 3.30
CA LEU A 82 3.37 -26.60 3.71
C LEU A 82 3.37 -26.28 5.21
N SER A 83 3.69 -27.27 6.05
CA SER A 83 3.77 -27.08 7.50
C SER A 83 4.83 -26.05 7.87
N ARG A 84 5.99 -26.07 7.19
CA ARG A 84 7.08 -25.10 7.36
C ARG A 84 6.62 -23.68 7.04
N LEU A 85 5.94 -23.48 5.90
CA LEU A 85 5.38 -22.20 5.50
C LEU A 85 4.34 -21.69 6.50
N LEU A 86 3.37 -22.53 6.88
CA LEU A 86 2.32 -22.17 7.83
C LEU A 86 2.89 -21.81 9.22
N ARG A 87 3.93 -22.53 9.67
CA ARG A 87 4.66 -22.23 10.90
C ARG A 87 5.33 -20.85 10.81
N GLY A 88 6.02 -20.55 9.71
CA GLY A 88 6.68 -19.25 9.48
C GLY A 88 5.70 -18.07 9.41
N LEU A 89 4.57 -18.24 8.69
CA LEU A 89 3.51 -17.21 8.62
C LEU A 89 2.88 -16.94 9.98
N ARG A 90 2.68 -17.98 10.80
CA ARG A 90 2.19 -17.84 12.17
C ARG A 90 3.19 -17.08 13.04
N GLN A 91 4.46 -17.45 13.00
CA GLN A 91 5.50 -16.83 13.84
C GLN A 91 5.75 -15.37 13.48
N ARG A 92 5.80 -15.03 12.18
CA ARG A 92 6.16 -13.68 11.73
C ARG A 92 4.98 -12.71 11.68
N TYR A 93 3.78 -13.21 11.36
CA TYR A 93 2.62 -12.37 11.08
C TYR A 93 1.38 -12.67 11.94
N ASN A 94 1.48 -13.62 12.88
CA ASN A 94 0.35 -14.05 13.73
C ASN A 94 -0.88 -14.47 12.91
N LEU A 95 -0.65 -15.06 11.74
CA LEU A 95 -1.72 -15.56 10.88
C LEU A 95 -2.06 -17.00 11.26
N HIS A 96 -3.35 -17.23 11.49
CA HIS A 96 -3.92 -18.51 11.83
C HIS A 96 -4.94 -18.93 10.78
N ASN A 97 -5.26 -20.23 10.72
CA ASN A 97 -6.30 -20.79 9.85
C ASN A 97 -6.13 -20.47 8.36
N ILE A 98 -4.89 -20.40 7.89
CA ILE A 98 -4.58 -20.25 6.46
C ILE A 98 -4.84 -21.59 5.77
N SER A 99 -5.64 -21.57 4.70
CA SER A 99 -5.77 -22.67 3.76
C SER A 99 -4.89 -22.43 2.53
N ALA A 100 -4.42 -23.53 1.93
CA ALA A 100 -3.70 -23.50 0.66
C ALA A 100 -4.42 -24.39 -0.34
N ASP A 101 -4.67 -23.86 -1.54
CA ASP A 101 -5.22 -24.64 -2.64
C ASP A 101 -4.24 -25.74 -3.09
N PHE A 102 -4.76 -26.85 -3.60
CA PHE A 102 -3.96 -27.98 -4.05
C PHE A 102 -2.95 -27.62 -5.15
N GLY A 103 -3.32 -26.70 -6.06
CA GLY A 103 -2.44 -26.20 -7.10
C GLY A 103 -1.23 -25.44 -6.55
N VAL A 104 -1.39 -24.77 -5.40
CA VAL A 104 -0.30 -24.10 -4.68
C VAL A 104 0.64 -25.14 -4.05
N VAL A 105 0.08 -26.13 -3.35
CA VAL A 105 0.86 -27.18 -2.69
C VAL A 105 1.73 -27.96 -3.69
N LYS A 106 1.20 -28.25 -4.89
CA LYS A 106 1.96 -28.91 -5.98
C LYS A 106 3.23 -28.17 -6.39
N LYS A 107 3.25 -26.84 -6.32
CA LYS A 107 4.38 -26.00 -6.77
C LYS A 107 5.26 -25.54 -5.62
N LEU A 108 4.76 -25.60 -4.38
CA LEU A 108 5.37 -25.01 -3.21
C LEU A 108 6.82 -25.46 -2.99
N ALA A 109 7.07 -26.76 -3.09
CA ALA A 109 8.40 -27.33 -2.85
C ALA A 109 9.47 -26.75 -3.78
N LYS A 110 9.13 -26.57 -5.07
CA LYS A 110 10.02 -25.97 -6.05
C LYS A 110 10.24 -24.49 -5.76
N VAL A 111 9.16 -23.75 -5.52
CA VAL A 111 9.22 -22.29 -5.27
C VAL A 111 10.08 -21.97 -4.03
N LEU A 112 9.95 -22.72 -2.94
CA LEU A 112 10.76 -22.48 -1.74
C LEU A 112 12.26 -22.72 -1.98
N ARG A 113 12.61 -23.75 -2.78
CA ARG A 113 14.01 -24.08 -3.09
C ARG A 113 14.60 -23.06 -4.07
N ASP A 114 13.88 -22.73 -5.13
CA ASP A 114 14.29 -21.73 -6.12
C ASP A 114 14.45 -20.33 -5.49
N GLY A 115 13.62 -20.02 -4.49
CA GLY A 115 13.68 -18.78 -3.70
C GLY A 115 14.73 -18.79 -2.58
N ASN A 116 15.56 -19.84 -2.44
CA ASN A 116 16.50 -20.00 -1.33
C ASN A 116 15.85 -19.78 0.05
N TRP A 117 14.63 -20.30 0.20
CA TRP A 117 13.81 -20.19 1.42
C TRP A 117 13.43 -18.75 1.81
N LYS A 118 13.28 -17.87 0.81
CA LYS A 118 12.85 -16.47 0.94
C LYS A 118 11.71 -16.13 -0.04
#